data_AF-X1P8C3-F1
#
_entry.id   AF-X1P8C3-F1
#
_cell.length_a   1.000
_cell.length_b   1.000
_cell.length_c   1.000
_cell.angle_alpha   90.00
_cell.angle_beta   90.00
_cell.angle_gamma   90.00
#
_symmetry.space_group_name_H-M   'P 1'
#
loop_
_entity.id
_entity.type
_entity.pdbx_description
1 polymer ?
#
loop_
_entity_poly.entity_id
_entity_poly.type
_entity_poly.pdbx_seq_one_letter_code
_entity_poly.pdbx_strand_id
1 'polypeptide(L)'
;GEVKGFEPTDYINRKDARHMDRFTQLAVAASREAVEQSGIQINSANQDNIAIVVGCGIGGLTTLYEQTKVLLEKGPGKVSPFLAPMMISDMAAAQISIALGVKGINLCTTSACSSSSDAIGMAYEIIKRGDAQAAIAGGSEAIINPVGISAFNALRALSTRNDEPQLASRPFDAERDGFIISEGACLLVLEGLDHAQKRGANILAEVIAYGASADAYHVTQPAENGEGAARAMQLTLDKAGLAPGDIDYINAHGTSTPLND
;
A
#
# COMPACT_ATOMS: atom_id res chain seq x y z
N GLY A 1 -11.61 -8.44 5.06
CA GLY A 1 -11.19 -9.79 4.63
C GLY A 1 -9.76 -10.06 5.06
N GLU A 2 -9.46 -11.31 5.40
CA GLU A 2 -8.12 -11.73 5.83
C GLU A 2 -7.40 -12.50 4.72
N VAL A 3 -6.08 -12.36 4.62
CA VAL A 3 -5.28 -13.20 3.73
C VAL A 3 -5.25 -14.62 4.29
N LYS A 4 -5.75 -15.59 3.52
CA LYS A 4 -5.88 -16.99 3.94
C LYS A 4 -4.66 -17.81 3.53
N GLY A 5 -4.22 -18.70 4.42
CA GLY A 5 -3.12 -19.64 4.14
C GLY A 5 -1.75 -19.00 3.93
N PHE A 6 -1.55 -17.75 4.35
CA PHE A 6 -0.26 -17.07 4.25
C PHE A 6 0.69 -17.52 5.36
N GLU A 7 1.79 -18.17 4.96
CA GLU A 7 2.89 -18.55 5.83
C GLU A 7 4.14 -17.71 5.48
N PRO A 8 4.57 -16.78 6.36
CA PRO A 8 5.72 -15.90 6.08
C PRO A 8 7.01 -16.66 5.78
N THR A 9 7.14 -17.89 6.31
CA THR A 9 8.33 -18.71 6.15
C THR A 9 8.55 -19.26 4.74
N ASP A 10 7.54 -19.18 3.88
CA ASP A 10 7.67 -19.55 2.47
C ASP A 10 8.48 -18.49 1.69
N TYR A 11 8.54 -17.26 2.20
CA TYR A 11 9.17 -16.11 1.54
C TYR A 11 10.35 -15.51 2.32
N ILE A 12 10.38 -15.73 3.63
CA ILE A 12 11.28 -15.07 4.58
C ILE A 12 11.85 -16.12 5.51
N ASN A 13 13.14 -16.09 5.81
CA ASN A 13 13.66 -17.02 6.81
C ASN A 13 13.00 -16.77 8.18
N ARG A 14 12.86 -17.84 8.97
CA ARG A 14 12.13 -17.83 10.24
C ARG A 14 12.63 -16.78 11.23
N LYS A 15 13.93 -16.47 11.24
CA LYS A 15 14.52 -15.49 12.16
C LYS A 15 14.05 -14.09 11.81
N ASP A 16 14.09 -13.74 10.52
CA ASP A 16 13.74 -12.40 10.07
C ASP A 16 12.23 -12.19 10.10
N ALA A 17 11.44 -13.20 9.74
CA ALA A 17 9.98 -13.12 9.82
C ALA A 17 9.47 -12.77 11.23
N ARG A 18 10.13 -13.24 12.29
CA ARG A 18 9.80 -12.92 13.69
C ARG A 18 10.09 -11.47 14.09
N HIS A 19 10.92 -10.77 13.33
CA HIS A 19 11.27 -9.37 13.55
C HIS A 19 10.60 -8.46 12.52
N MET A 20 9.48 -8.90 11.96
CA MET A 20 8.63 -8.14 11.05
C MET A 20 7.18 -8.21 11.54
N ASP A 21 6.48 -7.08 11.52
CA ASP A 21 5.02 -7.09 11.64
C ASP A 21 4.39 -7.74 10.40
N ARG A 22 3.12 -8.15 10.50
CA ARG A 22 2.38 -8.83 9.45
C ARG A 22 2.32 -8.01 8.15
N PHE A 23 2.16 -6.68 8.22
CA PHE A 23 2.12 -5.85 7.01
C PHE A 23 3.46 -5.91 6.26
N THR A 24 4.57 -5.94 6.98
CA THR A 24 5.92 -6.05 6.41
C THR A 24 6.17 -7.43 5.82
N GLN A 25 5.70 -8.49 6.48
CA GLN A 25 5.80 -9.86 5.96
C GLN A 25 5.08 -10.00 4.61
N LEU A 26 3.84 -9.49 4.52
CA LEU A 26 3.05 -9.48 3.29
C LEU A 26 3.75 -8.67 2.19
N ALA A 27 4.32 -7.50 2.53
CA ALA A 27 5.04 -6.66 1.58
C ALA A 27 6.25 -7.38 0.97
N VAL A 28 7.06 -8.05 1.80
CA VAL A 28 8.22 -8.81 1.32
C VAL A 28 7.79 -9.97 0.43
N ALA A 29 6.75 -10.72 0.79
CA ALA A 29 6.23 -11.80 -0.04
C ALA A 29 5.78 -11.29 -1.42
N ALA A 30 4.90 -10.29 -1.46
CA ALA A 30 4.39 -9.72 -2.70
C ALA A 30 5.49 -9.04 -3.54
N SER A 31 6.54 -8.49 -2.92
CA SER A 31 7.70 -7.95 -3.66
C SER A 31 8.51 -9.04 -4.37
N ARG A 32 8.65 -10.23 -3.75
CA ARG A 32 9.33 -11.37 -4.37
C ARG A 32 8.53 -11.89 -5.55
N GLU A 33 7.22 -12.03 -5.38
CA GLU A 33 6.30 -12.43 -6.47
C GLU A 33 6.37 -11.44 -7.64
N ALA A 34 6.35 -10.13 -7.37
CA ALA A 34 6.44 -9.11 -8.41
C ALA A 34 7.80 -9.13 -9.16
N VAL A 35 8.91 -9.29 -8.43
CA VAL A 35 10.25 -9.42 -9.03
C VAL A 35 10.34 -10.69 -9.87
N GLU A 36 9.88 -11.83 -9.36
CA GLU A 36 9.83 -13.10 -10.09
C GLU A 36 9.00 -12.97 -11.37
N GLN A 37 7.79 -12.41 -11.28
CA GLN A 37 6.92 -12.19 -12.44
C GLN A 37 7.56 -11.27 -13.49
N SER A 38 8.26 -10.21 -13.06
CA SER A 38 8.91 -9.26 -13.98
C SER A 38 10.14 -9.84 -14.69
N GLY A 39 10.76 -10.86 -14.10
CA GLY A 39 12.03 -11.44 -14.54
C GLY A 39 13.24 -10.52 -14.37
N ILE A 40 13.11 -9.35 -13.71
CA ILE A 40 14.25 -8.45 -13.48
C ILE A 40 15.28 -9.12 -12.59
N GLN A 41 16.55 -9.08 -13.00
CA GLN A 41 17.66 -9.63 -12.22
C GLN A 41 18.33 -8.51 -11.43
N ILE A 42 18.22 -8.56 -10.10
CA ILE A 42 18.83 -7.57 -9.20
C ILE A 42 20.25 -8.04 -8.86
N ASN A 43 21.25 -7.22 -9.18
CA ASN A 43 22.65 -7.54 -8.96
C ASN A 43 23.51 -6.27 -8.76
N SER A 44 24.81 -6.45 -8.58
CA SER A 44 25.74 -5.33 -8.33
C SER A 44 25.79 -4.27 -9.43
N ALA A 45 25.35 -4.57 -10.66
CA ALA A 45 25.33 -3.62 -11.76
C ALA A 45 24.10 -2.70 -11.77
N ASN A 46 23.01 -3.05 -11.09
CA ASN A 46 21.76 -2.28 -11.12
C ASN A 46 21.11 -2.01 -9.76
N GLN A 47 21.53 -2.67 -8.68
CA GLN A 47 20.87 -2.55 -7.36
C GLN A 47 20.78 -1.10 -6.84
N ASP A 48 21.72 -0.24 -7.23
CA ASP A 48 21.77 1.17 -6.82
C ASP A 48 20.81 2.06 -7.65
N ASN A 49 20.30 1.54 -8.78
CA ASN A 49 19.40 2.23 -9.72
C ASN A 49 17.97 1.66 -9.71
N ILE A 50 17.62 0.88 -8.68
CA ILE A 50 16.27 0.38 -8.46
C ILE A 50 15.72 1.07 -7.20
N ALA A 51 14.57 1.72 -7.31
CA ALA A 51 13.90 2.33 -6.19
C ALA A 51 12.93 1.35 -5.50
N ILE A 52 12.62 1.59 -4.24
CA ILE A 52 11.53 0.96 -3.48
C ILE A 52 10.66 2.06 -2.93
N VAL A 53 9.37 2.03 -3.27
CA VAL A 53 8.39 3.01 -2.79
C VAL A 53 7.15 2.26 -2.32
N VAL A 54 6.93 2.16 -1.02
CA VAL A 54 5.83 1.36 -0.48
C VAL A 54 4.89 2.23 0.34
N GLY A 55 3.61 2.18 0.00
CA GLY A 55 2.55 2.81 0.74
C GLY A 55 2.11 1.97 1.93
N CYS A 56 1.96 2.61 3.09
CA CYS A 56 1.38 1.99 4.27
C CYS A 56 0.64 3.05 5.08
N GLY A 57 -0.64 2.79 5.38
CA GLY A 57 -1.52 3.73 6.04
C GLY A 57 -1.25 3.84 7.54
N ILE A 58 -1.12 2.71 8.23
CA ILE A 58 -1.01 2.67 9.70
C ILE A 58 0.33 2.08 10.18
N GLY A 59 0.86 1.08 9.50
CA GLY A 59 2.09 0.38 9.90
C GLY A 59 1.83 -0.81 10.81
N GLY A 60 2.79 -1.11 11.69
CA GLY A 60 2.77 -2.30 12.54
C GLY A 60 1.86 -2.15 13.76
N LEU A 61 0.57 -1.94 13.51
CA LEU A 61 -0.45 -1.75 14.56
C LEU A 61 -0.57 -2.99 15.47
N THR A 62 -0.40 -4.18 14.89
CA THR A 62 -0.45 -5.45 15.64
C THR A 62 0.70 -5.52 16.63
N THR A 63 1.93 -5.25 16.19
CA THR A 63 3.10 -5.16 17.08
C THR A 63 2.91 -4.10 18.17
N LEU A 64 2.45 -2.90 17.81
CA LEU A 64 2.19 -1.83 18.80
C LEU A 64 1.18 -2.28 19.86
N TYR A 65 0.07 -2.89 19.44
CA TYR A 65 -0.95 -3.41 20.33
C TYR A 65 -0.38 -4.43 21.32
N GLU A 66 0.37 -5.42 20.83
CA GLU A 66 0.97 -6.46 21.65
C GLU A 66 2.01 -5.92 22.63
N GLN A 67 2.89 -5.02 22.17
CA GLN A 67 3.93 -4.45 23.02
C GLN A 67 3.36 -3.45 24.04
N THR A 68 2.23 -2.81 23.74
CA THR A 68 1.51 -1.99 24.72
C THR A 68 0.98 -2.84 25.87
N LYS A 69 0.47 -4.06 25.61
CA LYS A 69 0.10 -4.99 26.70
C LYS A 69 1.30 -5.37 27.55
N VAL A 70 2.42 -5.70 26.92
CA VAL A 70 3.67 -6.02 27.63
C VAL A 70 4.12 -4.86 28.51
N LEU A 71 4.06 -3.63 28.00
CA LEU A 71 4.39 -2.42 28.75
C LEU A 71 3.51 -2.27 30.01
N LEU A 72 2.20 -2.41 29.86
CA LEU A 72 1.24 -2.21 30.96
C LEU A 72 1.30 -3.33 32.00
N GLU A 73 1.46 -4.58 31.57
CA GLU A 73 1.44 -5.75 32.45
C GLU A 73 2.80 -6.05 33.11
N LYS A 74 3.90 -5.78 32.39
CA LYS A 74 5.25 -6.24 32.77
C LYS A 74 6.27 -5.10 32.90
N GLY A 75 5.89 -3.88 32.56
CA GLY A 75 6.73 -2.69 32.64
C GLY A 75 7.68 -2.50 31.44
N PRO A 76 8.29 -1.31 31.32
CA PRO A 76 9.07 -0.90 30.14
C PRO A 76 10.29 -1.77 29.87
N GLY A 77 10.91 -2.37 30.91
CA GLY A 77 12.07 -3.25 30.75
C GLY A 77 11.79 -4.59 30.06
N LYS A 78 10.53 -4.89 29.73
CA LYS A 78 10.12 -6.10 28.99
C LYS A 78 9.65 -5.84 27.57
N VAL A 79 9.54 -4.57 27.15
CA VAL A 79 9.20 -4.21 25.77
C VAL A 79 10.30 -4.71 24.83
N SER A 80 9.88 -5.30 23.70
CA SER A 80 10.81 -5.79 22.69
C SER A 80 11.69 -4.66 22.14
N PRO A 81 13.01 -4.87 22.00
CA PRO A 81 13.87 -3.92 21.29
C PRO A 81 13.49 -3.79 19.81
N PHE A 82 12.71 -4.72 19.27
CA PHE A 82 12.21 -4.69 17.90
C PHE A 82 10.89 -3.94 17.73
N LEU A 83 10.29 -3.38 18.79
CA LEU A 83 9.04 -2.62 18.66
C LEU A 83 9.16 -1.51 17.60
N ALA A 84 10.16 -0.63 17.73
CA ALA A 84 10.34 0.47 16.78
C ALA A 84 10.52 -0.02 15.33
N PRO A 85 11.48 -0.92 15.01
CA PRO A 85 11.68 -1.41 13.63
C PRO A 85 10.62 -2.41 13.13
N MET A 86 9.61 -2.75 13.93
CA MET A 86 8.45 -3.52 13.48
C MET A 86 7.19 -2.66 13.33
N MET A 87 7.11 -1.53 14.02
CA MET A 87 5.92 -0.68 14.08
C MET A 87 5.89 0.41 13.01
N ILE A 88 7.03 1.04 12.72
CA ILE A 88 7.06 2.20 11.82
C ILE A 88 6.74 1.80 10.37
N SER A 89 5.97 2.62 9.67
CA SER A 89 5.35 2.29 8.38
C SER A 89 6.37 2.03 7.27
N ASP A 90 7.53 2.67 7.31
CA ASP A 90 8.59 2.53 6.31
C ASP A 90 9.32 1.18 6.34
N MET A 91 9.04 0.34 7.35
CA MET A 91 9.66 -0.98 7.47
C MET A 91 9.28 -1.95 6.36
N ALA A 92 8.13 -1.77 5.70
CA ALA A 92 7.84 -2.52 4.49
C ALA A 92 8.88 -2.25 3.40
N ALA A 93 9.15 -0.97 3.11
CA ALA A 93 10.14 -0.57 2.11
C ALA A 93 11.58 -0.97 2.52
N ALA A 94 11.94 -0.79 3.80
CA ALA A 94 13.24 -1.18 4.33
C ALA A 94 13.48 -2.69 4.25
N GLN A 95 12.50 -3.52 4.63
CA GLN A 95 12.67 -4.98 4.61
C GLN A 95 12.66 -5.55 3.19
N ILE A 96 11.91 -4.94 2.25
CA ILE A 96 12.01 -5.29 0.82
C ILE A 96 13.43 -5.00 0.30
N SER A 97 14.00 -3.84 0.64
CA SER A 97 15.37 -3.47 0.26
C SER A 97 16.40 -4.48 0.78
N ILE A 98 16.29 -4.85 2.06
CA ILE A 98 17.16 -5.87 2.66
C ILE A 98 16.96 -7.24 2.00
N ALA A 99 15.71 -7.65 1.76
CA ALA A 99 15.37 -8.97 1.25
C ALA A 99 15.80 -9.19 -0.22
N LEU A 100 15.84 -8.11 -1.01
CA LEU A 100 16.16 -8.13 -2.44
C LEU A 100 17.53 -7.56 -2.78
N GLY A 101 18.23 -6.95 -1.81
CA GLY A 101 19.54 -6.34 -2.02
C GLY A 101 19.51 -5.01 -2.80
N VAL A 102 18.36 -4.33 -2.86
CA VAL A 102 18.17 -3.06 -3.56
C VAL A 102 18.70 -1.90 -2.70
N LYS A 103 19.46 -0.99 -3.32
CA LYS A 103 20.18 0.10 -2.65
C LYS A 103 19.87 1.50 -3.20
N GLY A 104 19.00 1.60 -4.20
CA GLY A 104 18.53 2.89 -4.69
C GLY A 104 17.57 3.56 -3.70
N ILE A 105 16.80 4.53 -4.20
CA ILE A 105 15.85 5.31 -3.39
C ILE A 105 14.92 4.38 -2.62
N ASN A 106 14.79 4.59 -1.31
CA ASN A 106 13.92 3.81 -0.43
C ASN A 106 13.02 4.75 0.37
N LEU A 107 11.71 4.73 0.10
CA LEU A 107 10.73 5.66 0.66
C LEU A 107 9.42 4.96 1.01
N CYS A 108 8.69 5.57 1.94
CA CYS A 108 7.34 5.17 2.32
C CYS A 108 6.39 6.35 2.17
N THR A 109 5.24 6.12 1.53
CA THR A 109 4.13 7.07 1.49
C THR A 109 3.09 6.70 2.54
N THR A 110 2.60 7.71 3.26
CA THR A 110 1.54 7.53 4.27
C THR A 110 0.50 8.63 4.08
N SER A 111 -0.54 8.30 3.32
CA SER A 111 -1.69 9.14 3.00
C SER A 111 -3.00 8.37 3.20
N ALA A 112 -3.04 7.49 4.20
CA ALA A 112 -4.17 6.60 4.48
C ALA A 112 -4.55 5.76 3.24
N CYS A 113 -5.81 5.79 2.80
CA CYS A 113 -6.33 4.95 1.72
C CYS A 113 -5.63 5.17 0.36
N SER A 114 -5.03 6.34 0.11
CA SER A 114 -4.29 6.62 -1.13
C SER A 114 -2.82 6.21 -1.09
N SER A 115 -2.30 5.71 0.04
CA SER A 115 -0.86 5.50 0.24
C SER A 115 -0.20 4.67 -0.88
N SER A 116 -0.84 3.59 -1.31
CA SER A 116 -0.32 2.73 -2.38
C SER A 116 -0.40 3.37 -3.77
N SER A 117 -1.44 4.15 -4.04
CA SER A 117 -1.56 4.91 -5.30
C SER A 117 -0.48 5.99 -5.37
N ASP A 118 -0.26 6.70 -4.27
CA ASP A 118 0.81 7.69 -4.16
C ASP A 118 2.19 7.04 -4.29
N ALA A 119 2.38 5.84 -3.74
CA ALA A 119 3.64 5.10 -3.87
C ALA A 119 3.96 4.78 -5.34
N ILE A 120 2.97 4.28 -6.08
CA ILE A 120 3.08 3.99 -7.52
C ILE A 120 3.33 5.29 -8.30
N GLY A 121 2.59 6.36 -8.00
CA GLY A 121 2.76 7.67 -8.62
C GLY A 121 4.15 8.28 -8.37
N MET A 122 4.66 8.17 -7.15
CA MET A 122 6.00 8.63 -6.80
C MET A 122 7.09 7.80 -7.49
N ALA A 123 6.91 6.49 -7.60
CA ALA A 123 7.82 5.61 -8.34
C ALA A 123 7.84 5.95 -9.84
N TYR A 124 6.67 6.24 -10.43
CA TYR A 124 6.57 6.76 -11.80
C TYR A 124 7.36 8.06 -11.97
N GLU A 125 7.19 9.04 -11.08
CA GLU A 125 7.93 10.33 -11.16
C GLU A 125 9.44 10.16 -10.94
N ILE A 126 9.87 9.23 -10.08
CA ILE A 126 11.29 8.87 -9.87
C ILE A 126 11.91 8.34 -11.18
N ILE A 127 11.24 7.41 -11.85
CA ILE A 127 11.73 6.83 -13.11
C ILE A 127 11.72 7.88 -14.22
N LYS A 128 10.62 8.64 -14.34
CA LYS A 128 10.42 9.66 -15.37
C LYS A 128 11.51 10.72 -15.36
N ARG A 129 11.98 11.14 -14.18
CA ARG A 129 13.04 12.15 -14.03
C ARG A 129 14.47 11.59 -14.06
N GLY A 130 14.62 10.27 -14.21
CA GLY A 130 15.91 9.60 -14.36
C GLY A 130 16.65 9.27 -13.06
N ASP A 131 15.99 9.36 -11.91
CA ASP A 131 16.60 9.06 -10.61
C ASP A 131 16.72 7.54 -10.36
N ALA A 132 15.93 6.74 -11.07
CA ALA A 132 16.03 5.28 -11.07
C ALA A 132 15.62 4.72 -12.44
N GLN A 133 16.13 3.54 -12.76
CA GLN A 133 15.78 2.81 -13.98
C GLN A 133 14.54 1.93 -13.80
N ALA A 134 14.34 1.45 -12.58
CA ALA A 134 13.21 0.62 -12.18
C ALA A 134 12.79 0.98 -10.75
N ALA A 135 11.57 0.58 -10.38
CA ALA A 135 11.06 0.71 -9.03
C ALA A 135 10.18 -0.47 -8.66
N ILE A 136 10.26 -0.90 -7.40
CA ILE A 136 9.31 -1.81 -6.78
C ILE A 136 8.35 -0.95 -5.97
N ALA A 137 7.10 -0.87 -6.40
CA ALA A 137 6.15 0.09 -5.84
C ALA A 137 4.75 -0.47 -5.62
N GLY A 138 4.06 0.00 -4.59
CA GLY A 138 2.72 -0.48 -4.25
C GLY A 138 2.39 -0.22 -2.79
N GLY A 139 1.75 -1.15 -2.10
CA GLY A 139 1.47 -0.98 -0.67
C GLY A 139 1.14 -2.26 0.08
N SER A 140 1.10 -2.14 1.40
CA SER A 140 0.75 -3.23 2.33
C SER A 140 0.08 -2.70 3.57
N GLU A 141 -0.91 -3.43 4.09
CA GLU A 141 -1.60 -3.09 5.33
C GLU A 141 -2.08 -4.37 6.05
N ALA A 142 -1.96 -4.41 7.38
CA ALA A 142 -2.39 -5.55 8.20
C ALA A 142 -2.92 -5.11 9.58
N ILE A 143 -4.06 -4.43 9.58
CA ILE A 143 -4.63 -3.77 10.76
C ILE A 143 -5.78 -4.56 11.40
N ILE A 144 -5.98 -5.82 11.00
CA ILE A 144 -7.03 -6.69 11.55
C ILE A 144 -6.59 -7.19 12.93
N ASN A 145 -6.80 -6.35 13.93
CA ASN A 145 -6.58 -6.64 15.34
C ASN A 145 -7.60 -5.87 16.21
N PRO A 146 -7.72 -6.17 17.51
CA PRO A 146 -8.72 -5.52 18.36
C PRO A 146 -8.67 -3.99 18.37
N VAL A 147 -7.48 -3.38 18.28
CA VAL A 147 -7.34 -1.92 18.24
C VAL A 147 -7.81 -1.37 16.90
N GLY A 148 -7.39 -1.97 15.78
CA GLY A 148 -7.80 -1.55 14.45
C GLY A 148 -9.31 -1.62 14.25
N ILE A 149 -9.93 -2.77 14.56
CA ILE A 149 -11.39 -2.93 14.47
C ILE A 149 -12.11 -1.92 15.38
N SER A 150 -11.66 -1.76 16.62
CA SER A 150 -12.30 -0.84 17.57
C SER A 150 -12.20 0.62 17.13
N ALA A 151 -11.04 1.04 16.60
CA ALA A 151 -10.81 2.41 16.17
C ALA A 151 -11.76 2.81 15.03
N PHE A 152 -11.84 2.00 13.97
CA PHE A 152 -12.72 2.31 12.84
C PHE A 152 -14.22 2.09 13.16
N ASN A 153 -14.54 1.15 14.04
CA ASN A 153 -15.92 1.00 14.52
C ASN A 153 -16.35 2.22 15.37
N ALA A 154 -15.46 2.77 16.20
CA ALA A 154 -15.73 3.99 16.97
C ALA A 154 -15.97 5.21 16.05
N LEU A 155 -15.34 5.24 14.87
CA LEU A 155 -15.61 6.23 13.82
C LEU A 155 -16.93 5.99 13.08
N ARG A 156 -17.64 4.88 13.34
CA ARG A 156 -18.81 4.41 12.59
C ARG A 156 -18.53 4.26 11.09
N ALA A 157 -17.30 3.90 10.74
CA ALA A 157 -16.88 3.77 9.35
C ALA A 157 -17.05 2.33 8.82
N LEU A 158 -17.18 1.35 9.71
CA LEU A 158 -17.33 -0.07 9.36
C LEU A 158 -18.79 -0.44 9.16
N SER A 159 -19.05 -1.29 8.17
CA SER A 159 -20.33 -1.98 8.08
C SER A 159 -20.55 -2.83 9.33
N THR A 160 -21.80 -2.88 9.81
CA THR A 160 -22.20 -3.67 10.98
C THR A 160 -23.08 -4.87 10.60
N ARG A 161 -23.12 -5.22 9.31
CA ARG A 161 -23.87 -6.36 8.76
C ARG A 161 -23.19 -7.70 9.08
N ASN A 162 -23.20 -8.05 10.36
CA ASN A 162 -22.56 -9.26 10.87
C ASN A 162 -23.30 -10.55 10.51
N ASP A 163 -24.61 -10.49 10.26
CA ASP A 163 -25.42 -11.66 9.90
C ASP A 163 -25.16 -12.13 8.45
N GLU A 164 -24.73 -11.23 7.58
CA GLU A 164 -24.49 -11.48 6.15
C GLU A 164 -23.17 -10.84 5.67
N PRO A 165 -22.01 -11.26 6.22
CA PRO A 165 -20.74 -10.56 6.01
C PRO A 165 -20.27 -10.55 4.56
N GLN A 166 -20.67 -11.56 3.75
CA GLN A 166 -20.36 -11.61 2.32
C GLN A 166 -21.12 -10.56 1.50
N LEU A 167 -22.22 -10.03 2.03
CA LEU A 167 -23.02 -9.00 1.39
C LEU A 167 -22.73 -7.62 1.99
N ALA A 168 -21.81 -7.49 2.94
CA ALA A 168 -21.62 -6.25 3.69
C ALA A 168 -20.90 -5.15 2.87
N SER A 169 -19.86 -5.52 2.10
CA SER A 169 -19.23 -4.60 1.16
C SER A 169 -20.05 -4.53 -0.13
N ARG A 170 -20.79 -3.45 -0.31
CA ARG A 170 -21.72 -3.24 -1.44
C ARG A 170 -21.60 -1.80 -2.00
N PRO A 171 -20.48 -1.45 -2.65
CA PRO A 171 -20.29 -0.10 -3.15
C PRO A 171 -21.44 0.36 -4.06
N PHE A 172 -21.84 1.62 -3.90
CA PHE A 172 -22.94 2.28 -4.62
C PHE A 172 -24.35 1.72 -4.35
N ASP A 173 -24.50 0.66 -3.55
CA ASP A 173 -25.80 0.13 -3.15
C ASP A 173 -26.51 1.06 -2.15
N ALA A 174 -27.83 1.17 -2.24
CA ALA A 174 -28.64 2.06 -1.40
C ALA A 174 -28.61 1.67 0.09
N GLU A 175 -28.33 0.40 0.41
CA GLU A 175 -28.28 -0.13 1.77
C GLU A 175 -26.84 -0.28 2.31
N ARG A 176 -25.85 0.33 1.66
CA ARG A 176 -24.47 0.35 2.16
C ARG A 176 -24.37 1.11 3.48
N ASP A 177 -23.62 0.56 4.44
CA ASP A 177 -23.54 1.11 5.81
C ASP A 177 -22.12 1.31 6.32
N GLY A 178 -21.10 1.11 5.46
CA GLY A 178 -19.70 1.25 5.84
C GLY A 178 -18.78 0.32 5.04
N PHE A 179 -17.48 0.52 5.20
CA PHE A 179 -16.49 -0.31 4.53
C PHE A 179 -16.19 -1.59 5.32
N ILE A 180 -15.54 -2.55 4.68
CA ILE A 180 -15.03 -3.77 5.32
C ILE A 180 -13.52 -3.72 5.42
N ILE A 181 -12.97 -3.70 6.64
CA ILE A 181 -11.52 -3.77 6.84
C ILE A 181 -10.99 -5.05 6.22
N SER A 182 -9.93 -4.89 5.43
CA SER A 182 -9.17 -5.98 4.87
C SER A 182 -7.67 -5.76 5.06
N GLU A 183 -6.90 -6.83 4.89
CA GLU A 183 -5.44 -6.80 4.89
C GLU A 183 -4.91 -7.39 3.58
N GLY A 184 -3.65 -7.08 3.26
CA GLY A 184 -2.98 -7.59 2.08
C GLY A 184 -1.81 -6.71 1.65
N ALA A 185 -1.12 -7.15 0.60
CA ALA A 185 -0.09 -6.38 -0.08
C ALA A 185 -0.20 -6.55 -1.59
N CYS A 186 0.18 -5.53 -2.33
CA CYS A 186 0.33 -5.58 -3.78
C CYS A 186 1.50 -4.70 -4.18
N LEU A 187 2.44 -5.27 -4.94
CA LEU A 187 3.63 -4.59 -5.44
C LEU A 187 3.72 -4.78 -6.94
N LEU A 188 4.19 -3.75 -7.63
CA LEU A 188 4.45 -3.69 -9.06
C LEU A 188 5.94 -3.45 -9.29
N VAL A 189 6.47 -4.01 -10.38
CA VAL A 189 7.76 -3.60 -10.93
C VAL A 189 7.50 -2.60 -12.05
N LEU A 190 7.88 -1.35 -11.82
CA LEU A 190 7.84 -0.28 -12.83
C LEU A 190 9.24 -0.12 -13.42
N GLU A 191 9.33 0.12 -14.73
CA GLU A 191 10.60 0.28 -15.43
C GLU A 191 10.49 1.39 -16.49
N GLY A 192 11.62 2.07 -16.74
CA GLY A 192 11.72 2.89 -17.93
C GLY A 192 11.53 2.04 -19.20
N LEU A 193 10.73 2.52 -20.16
CA LEU A 193 10.33 1.75 -21.34
C LEU A 193 11.53 1.19 -22.10
N ASP A 194 12.54 2.02 -22.36
CA ASP A 194 13.77 1.61 -23.06
C ASP A 194 14.51 0.49 -22.32
N HIS A 195 14.55 0.56 -20.98
CA HIS A 195 15.17 -0.48 -20.17
C HIS A 195 14.39 -1.80 -20.26
N ALA A 196 13.06 -1.74 -20.10
CA ALA A 196 12.19 -2.90 -20.20
C ALA A 196 12.29 -3.56 -21.59
N GLN A 197 12.27 -2.78 -22.67
CA GLN A 197 12.43 -3.26 -24.03
C GLN A 197 13.80 -3.90 -24.27
N LYS A 198 14.88 -3.26 -23.81
CA LYS A 198 16.25 -3.76 -23.98
C LYS A 198 16.46 -5.15 -23.37
N ARG A 199 15.80 -5.44 -22.25
CA ARG A 199 15.87 -6.76 -21.60
C ARG A 199 14.78 -7.75 -22.06
N GLY A 200 13.92 -7.36 -23.00
CA GLY A 200 12.81 -8.21 -23.48
C GLY A 200 11.76 -8.49 -22.41
N ALA A 201 11.46 -7.51 -21.55
CA ALA A 201 10.46 -7.64 -20.50
C ALA A 201 9.05 -7.87 -21.06
N ASN A 202 8.22 -8.64 -20.33
CA ASN A 202 6.78 -8.69 -20.58
C ASN A 202 6.12 -7.43 -20.00
N ILE A 203 5.65 -6.53 -20.87
CA ILE A 203 5.05 -5.26 -20.47
C ILE A 203 3.54 -5.44 -20.35
N LEU A 204 2.99 -5.26 -19.14
CA LEU A 204 1.57 -5.43 -18.85
C LEU A 204 0.74 -4.21 -19.27
N ALA A 205 1.23 -3.02 -18.94
CA ALA A 205 0.59 -1.72 -19.20
C ALA A 205 1.62 -0.59 -19.05
N GLU A 206 1.26 0.61 -19.46
CA GLU A 206 2.05 1.83 -19.25
C GLU A 206 1.38 2.74 -18.22
N VAL A 207 2.15 3.21 -17.23
CA VAL A 207 1.71 4.28 -16.33
C VAL A 207 2.05 5.60 -16.99
N ILE A 208 1.03 6.32 -17.45
CA ILE A 208 1.23 7.55 -18.25
C ILE A 208 1.16 8.83 -17.43
N ALA A 209 0.48 8.83 -16.29
CA ALA A 209 0.34 10.00 -15.43
C ALA A 209 -0.03 9.63 -13.98
N TYR A 210 0.19 10.60 -13.08
CA TYR A 210 -0.23 10.57 -11.68
C TYR A 210 -0.69 11.97 -11.25
N GLY A 211 -1.83 12.06 -10.60
CA GLY A 211 -2.38 13.30 -10.04
C GLY A 211 -2.89 13.07 -8.62
N ALA A 212 -2.70 14.08 -7.78
CA ALA A 212 -3.14 14.09 -6.39
C ALA A 212 -3.67 15.48 -6.03
N SER A 213 -4.61 15.51 -5.10
CA SER A 213 -5.22 16.72 -4.59
C SER A 213 -5.54 16.54 -3.10
N ALA A 214 -6.00 17.60 -2.44
CA ALA A 214 -6.57 17.53 -1.12
C ALA A 214 -7.87 18.33 -1.10
N ASP A 215 -8.86 17.84 -0.34
CA ASP A 215 -10.14 18.51 -0.16
C ASP A 215 -10.01 19.77 0.70
N ALA A 216 -9.08 19.78 1.66
CA ALA A 216 -8.94 20.84 2.67
C ALA A 216 -10.27 21.16 3.41
N TYR A 217 -11.08 20.11 3.66
CA TYR A 217 -12.45 20.25 4.14
C TYR A 217 -12.65 19.66 5.55
N HIS A 218 -12.53 18.34 5.70
CA HIS A 218 -12.70 17.64 6.96
C HIS A 218 -11.68 16.49 7.07
N VAL A 219 -11.34 16.08 8.29
CA VAL A 219 -10.28 15.08 8.53
C VAL A 219 -10.66 13.67 8.06
N THR A 220 -11.96 13.33 8.05
CA THR A 220 -12.47 11.99 7.68
C THR A 220 -13.66 12.02 6.72
N GLN A 221 -14.21 13.19 6.42
CA GLN A 221 -15.35 13.31 5.51
C GLN A 221 -14.85 13.95 4.21
N PRO A 222 -15.23 13.41 3.05
CA PRO A 222 -14.90 14.04 1.78
C PRO A 222 -15.65 15.37 1.64
N ALA A 223 -15.17 16.24 0.76
CA ALA A 223 -15.94 17.41 0.33
C ALA A 223 -17.27 16.97 -0.28
N GLU A 224 -18.39 17.63 0.11
CA GLU A 224 -19.75 17.21 -0.26
C GLU A 224 -20.00 17.11 -1.77
N ASN A 225 -19.30 17.92 -2.56
CA ASN A 225 -19.40 17.95 -4.02
C ASN A 225 -18.32 17.13 -4.73
N GLY A 226 -17.43 16.43 -4.00
CA GLY A 226 -16.35 15.63 -4.56
C GLY A 226 -15.28 16.44 -5.31
N GLU A 227 -15.17 17.75 -5.06
CA GLU A 227 -14.34 18.66 -5.87
C GLU A 227 -12.85 18.28 -5.86
N GLY A 228 -12.31 17.83 -4.71
CA GLY A 228 -10.91 17.42 -4.65
C GLY A 228 -10.65 16.15 -5.46
N ALA A 229 -11.51 15.13 -5.36
CA ALA A 229 -11.41 13.93 -6.20
C ALA A 229 -11.51 14.29 -7.71
N ALA A 230 -12.43 15.18 -8.08
CA ALA A 230 -12.56 15.68 -9.45
C ALA A 230 -11.27 16.40 -9.93
N ARG A 231 -10.66 17.24 -9.08
CA ARG A 231 -9.36 17.86 -9.38
C ARG A 231 -8.23 16.83 -9.55
N ALA A 232 -8.17 15.80 -8.71
CA ALA A 232 -7.13 14.77 -8.84
C ALA A 232 -7.24 14.01 -10.18
N MET A 233 -8.47 13.66 -10.58
CA MET A 233 -8.74 13.06 -11.90
C MET A 233 -8.38 14.01 -13.03
N GLN A 234 -8.81 15.28 -12.98
CA GLN A 234 -8.52 16.27 -14.01
C GLN A 234 -7.01 16.53 -14.16
N LEU A 235 -6.29 16.70 -13.05
CA LEU A 235 -4.83 16.86 -13.07
C LEU A 235 -4.12 15.65 -13.69
N THR A 236 -4.64 14.44 -13.47
CA THR A 236 -4.11 13.22 -14.07
C THR A 236 -4.33 13.21 -15.59
N LEU A 237 -5.54 13.56 -16.05
CA LEU A 237 -5.89 13.67 -17.46
C LEU A 237 -5.04 14.74 -18.17
N ASP A 238 -4.91 15.92 -17.55
CA ASP A 238 -4.11 17.03 -18.08
C ASP A 238 -2.65 16.63 -18.27
N LYS A 239 -2.06 15.91 -17.29
CA LYS A 239 -0.70 15.38 -17.38
C LYS A 239 -0.55 14.29 -18.43
N ALA A 240 -1.59 13.48 -18.64
CA ALA A 240 -1.62 12.44 -19.66
C ALA A 240 -1.88 13.00 -21.08
N GLY A 241 -2.39 14.23 -21.19
CA GLY A 241 -2.84 14.80 -22.46
C GLY A 241 -4.10 14.12 -23.01
N LEU A 242 -4.96 13.59 -22.12
CA LEU A 242 -6.18 12.87 -22.48
C LEU A 242 -7.44 13.67 -22.15
N ALA A 243 -8.50 13.48 -22.91
CA ALA A 243 -9.83 13.94 -22.59
C ALA A 243 -10.59 12.90 -21.73
N PRO A 244 -11.62 13.31 -20.96
CA PRO A 244 -12.43 12.35 -20.21
C PRO A 244 -13.07 11.24 -21.06
N GLY A 245 -13.38 11.54 -22.33
CA GLY A 245 -13.94 10.59 -23.27
C GLY A 245 -12.97 9.50 -23.75
N ASP A 246 -11.67 9.65 -23.47
CA ASP A 246 -10.65 8.64 -23.79
C ASP A 246 -10.53 7.55 -22.70
N ILE A 247 -11.29 7.67 -21.60
CA ILE A 247 -11.24 6.73 -20.47
C ILE A 247 -12.32 5.66 -20.61
N ASP A 248 -11.90 4.42 -20.85
CA ASP A 248 -12.80 3.27 -20.99
C ASP A 248 -13.30 2.73 -19.63
N TYR A 249 -12.46 2.81 -18.59
CA TYR A 249 -12.72 2.15 -17.31
C TYR A 249 -12.12 2.93 -16.13
N ILE A 250 -12.88 2.96 -15.03
CA ILE A 250 -12.45 3.52 -13.74
C ILE A 250 -12.58 2.43 -12.68
N ASN A 251 -11.46 2.05 -12.07
CA ASN A 251 -11.50 1.33 -10.80
C ASN A 251 -11.70 2.34 -9.66
N ALA A 252 -12.97 2.55 -9.28
CA ALA A 252 -13.33 3.57 -8.29
C ALA A 252 -12.80 3.23 -6.88
N HIS A 253 -12.65 4.25 -6.02
CA HIS A 253 -12.33 4.02 -4.62
C HIS A 253 -13.42 3.21 -3.90
N GLY A 254 -14.69 3.51 -4.20
CA GLY A 254 -15.86 2.65 -3.94
C GLY A 254 -15.84 1.91 -2.60
N THR A 255 -15.80 2.65 -1.50
CA THR A 255 -15.57 2.08 -0.17
C THR A 255 -16.81 1.47 0.48
N SER A 256 -17.99 1.54 -0.16
CA SER A 256 -19.25 1.12 0.44
C SER A 256 -19.69 2.00 1.62
N THR A 257 -19.21 3.26 1.65
CA THR A 257 -19.64 4.26 2.65
C THR A 257 -20.61 5.27 2.02
N PRO A 258 -21.58 5.82 2.79
CA PRO A 258 -22.58 6.74 2.24
C PRO A 258 -22.02 8.03 1.63
N LEU A 259 -20.90 8.54 2.15
CA LEU A 259 -20.33 9.82 1.71
C LEU A 259 -19.32 9.68 0.56
N ASN A 260 -18.68 8.51 0.41
CA ASN A 260 -17.67 8.30 -0.62
C ASN A 260 -18.27 7.91 -1.98
N ASP A 261 -19.27 7.03 -1.96
CA ASP A 261 -19.88 6.44 -3.15
C ASP A 261 -21.01 7.32 -3.68
#